data_AF-A0A8S4RS01-F1
#
_entry.id   AF-A0A8S4RS01-F1
#
_cell.length_a   1.000
_cell.length_b   1.000
_cell.length_c   1.000
_cell.angle_alpha   90.00
_cell.angle_beta   90.00
_cell.angle_gamma   90.00
#
_symmetry.space_group_name_H-M   'P 1'
#
loop_
_entity.id
_entity.type
_entity.pdbx_description
1 polymer ?
#
loop_
_entity_poly.entity_id
_entity_poly.type
_entity_poly.pdbx_seq_one_letter_code
_entity_poly.pdbx_strand_id
1 'polypeptide(L)'
;MAEACHQTRPTHHLPWLYHARYLLVACSRDAFKIHLFQVLTGHGCFGEYLCRIGREATPKCHHCGGDRDTAQHTLEECPAWDQERHLLISHVGRDLSPAAVIAAMLAEDRAWKAVVSFCETVLVKKEAAERDRERANPARRRQRPTEAVHADASLTQVGERQMSNAEVDCSSLSLVPRSRLHFKP
;
A
#
# COMPACT_ATOMS: atom_id res chain seq x y z
N MET A 1 59.56 19.50 21.00
CA MET A 1 58.98 19.18 22.32
C MET A 1 57.48 19.30 22.18
N ALA A 2 56.78 18.18 22.18
CA ALA A 2 55.33 18.10 22.01
C ALA A 2 54.67 17.99 23.37
N GLU A 3 53.68 18.84 23.64
CA GLU A 3 52.76 18.73 24.76
C GLU A 3 51.38 18.33 24.23
N ALA A 4 50.82 17.27 24.83
CA ALA A 4 49.52 16.72 24.52
C ALA A 4 48.45 17.30 25.46
N CYS A 5 47.22 17.51 24.97
CA CYS A 5 46.04 17.45 25.84
C CYS A 5 44.70 17.35 25.07
N HIS A 6 44.04 16.20 25.27
CA HIS A 6 42.60 15.93 25.39
C HIS A 6 41.56 16.14 24.26
N GLN A 7 40.80 15.04 24.06
CA GLN A 7 39.42 14.83 23.59
C GLN A 7 38.76 15.91 22.70
N THR A 8 38.22 15.57 21.53
CA THR A 8 37.01 14.74 21.37
C THR A 8 36.87 14.27 19.92
N ARG A 9 36.41 13.03 19.69
CA ARG A 9 35.87 12.62 18.38
C ARG A 9 34.42 13.09 18.28
N PRO A 10 33.95 13.36 17.05
CA PRO A 10 32.70 12.73 16.66
C PRO A 10 32.83 12.00 15.32
N THR A 11 32.48 10.72 15.38
CA THR A 11 32.16 9.84 14.27
C THR A 11 30.77 10.18 13.74
N HIS A 12 30.62 10.65 12.51
CA HIS A 12 29.35 10.57 11.78
C HIS A 12 29.64 10.38 10.28
N HIS A 13 29.35 9.22 9.68
CA HIS A 13 28.05 8.60 9.35
C HIS A 13 27.66 8.85 7.88
N LEU A 14 27.96 7.86 7.04
CA LEU A 14 27.17 7.30 5.94
C LEU A 14 26.14 8.24 5.25
N PRO A 15 26.49 8.87 4.11
CA PRO A 15 25.64 9.82 3.37
C PRO A 15 24.44 9.28 2.58
N TRP A 16 23.98 8.04 2.80
CA TRP A 16 22.96 7.43 1.93
C TRP A 16 21.63 7.10 2.62
N LEU A 17 21.50 7.34 3.93
CA LEU A 17 20.25 7.11 4.68
C LEU A 17 19.50 8.39 5.10
N TYR A 18 19.99 9.57 4.71
CA TYR A 18 19.36 10.83 5.12
C TYR A 18 18.25 11.32 4.17
N HIS A 19 18.19 10.83 2.92
CA HIS A 19 17.12 11.20 1.99
C HIS A 19 15.84 10.35 2.12
N ALA A 20 15.93 9.15 2.70
CA ALA A 20 14.75 8.30 2.90
C ALA A 20 13.91 8.66 4.15
N ARG A 21 14.33 9.67 4.93
CA ARG A 21 13.68 10.06 6.20
C ARG A 21 12.84 11.34 6.12
N TYR A 22 12.92 12.12 5.04
CA TYR A 22 12.16 13.36 4.90
C TYR A 22 10.73 13.19 4.37
N LEU A 23 10.33 12.01 3.89
CA LEU A 23 8.96 11.76 3.44
C LEU A 23 8.01 11.22 4.54
N LEU A 24 8.52 10.88 5.73
CA LEU A 24 7.72 10.24 6.79
C LEU A 24 7.69 10.96 8.14
N VAL A 25 8.36 12.10 8.31
CA VAL A 25 8.40 12.81 9.62
C VAL A 25 7.94 14.26 9.48
N ALA A 26 6.61 14.46 9.37
CA ALA A 26 5.83 15.60 9.89
C ALA A 26 4.45 15.70 9.18
N CYS A 27 3.51 14.81 9.51
CA CYS A 27 2.08 15.18 9.41
C CYS A 27 1.27 14.18 10.23
N SER A 28 0.73 14.69 11.32
CA SER A 28 -0.08 14.04 12.34
C SER A 28 -1.35 13.45 11.75
N ARG A 29 -1.43 12.13 11.56
CA ARG A 29 -2.69 11.35 11.36
C ARG A 29 -3.76 12.08 10.51
N ASP A 30 -3.39 12.56 9.33
CA ASP A 30 -4.37 13.23 8.48
C ASP A 30 -5.11 12.20 7.62
N ALA A 31 -6.45 12.24 7.64
CA ALA A 31 -7.32 11.35 6.88
C ALA A 31 -6.98 11.30 5.38
N PHE A 32 -6.43 12.39 4.84
CA PHE A 32 -5.97 12.48 3.45
C PHE A 32 -4.94 11.41 3.06
N LYS A 33 -4.13 10.94 4.03
CA LYS A 33 -3.15 9.87 3.78
C LYS A 33 -3.84 8.53 3.57
N ILE A 34 -4.94 8.27 4.28
CA ILE A 34 -5.66 7.00 4.21
C ILE A 34 -6.23 6.80 2.80
N HIS A 35 -6.86 7.83 2.23
CA HIS A 35 -7.41 7.76 0.88
C HIS A 35 -6.31 7.62 -0.18
N LEU A 36 -5.18 8.33 -0.02
CA LEU A 36 -4.03 8.12 -0.90
C LEU A 36 -3.54 6.66 -0.87
N PHE A 37 -3.35 6.08 0.31
CA PHE A 37 -2.91 4.69 0.42
C PHE A 37 -3.95 3.69 -0.14
N GLN A 38 -5.24 3.97 0.02
CA GLN A 38 -6.30 3.17 -0.61
C GLN A 38 -6.14 3.15 -2.13
N VAL A 39 -5.94 4.32 -2.76
CA VAL A 39 -5.69 4.42 -4.20
C VAL A 39 -4.43 3.66 -4.61
N LEU A 40 -3.30 3.89 -3.92
CA LEU A 40 -2.02 3.25 -4.24
C LEU A 40 -2.05 1.72 -4.10
N THR A 41 -2.86 1.20 -3.19
CA THR A 41 -2.97 -0.24 -2.94
C THR A 41 -4.16 -0.88 -3.64
N GLY A 42 -5.07 -0.09 -4.23
CA GLY A 42 -6.34 -0.57 -4.76
C GLY A 42 -7.30 -1.16 -3.71
N HIS A 43 -7.15 -0.78 -2.43
CA HIS A 43 -8.03 -1.23 -1.35
C HIS A 43 -9.09 -0.17 -1.02
N GLY A 44 -10.15 -0.55 -0.30
CA GLY A 44 -11.15 0.39 0.21
C GLY A 44 -12.49 0.28 -0.49
N CYS A 45 -13.05 1.42 -0.93
CA CYS A 45 -14.40 1.49 -1.51
C CYS A 45 -14.47 1.18 -3.02
N PHE A 46 -13.45 0.49 -3.56
CA PHE A 46 -13.40 0.07 -4.96
C PHE A 46 -14.21 -1.21 -5.16
N GLY A 47 -15.11 -1.23 -6.14
CA GLY A 47 -15.95 -2.40 -6.46
C GLY A 47 -15.12 -3.68 -6.68
N GLU A 48 -13.96 -3.61 -7.35
CA GLU A 48 -13.05 -4.76 -7.52
C GLU A 48 -12.61 -5.34 -6.15
N TYR A 49 -12.17 -4.47 -5.26
CA TYR A 49 -11.74 -4.85 -3.91
C TYR A 49 -12.91 -5.39 -3.08
N LEU A 50 -14.05 -4.68 -3.07
CA LEU A 50 -15.22 -5.06 -2.31
C LEU A 50 -15.79 -6.42 -2.76
N CYS A 51 -15.76 -6.69 -4.07
CA CYS A 51 -16.13 -7.98 -4.62
C CYS A 51 -15.17 -9.09 -4.16
N ARG A 52 -13.86 -8.82 -4.19
CA ARG A 52 -12.83 -9.76 -3.73
C ARG A 52 -13.01 -10.16 -2.26
N ILE A 53 -13.44 -9.23 -1.41
CA ILE A 53 -13.72 -9.50 0.01
C ILE A 53 -15.18 -9.85 0.29
N GLY A 54 -15.97 -10.22 -0.72
CA GLY A 54 -17.35 -10.69 -0.55
C GLY A 54 -18.34 -9.66 0.00
N ARG A 55 -18.01 -8.36 -0.02
CA ARG A 55 -18.91 -7.27 0.40
C ARG A 55 -19.79 -6.77 -0.75
N GLU A 56 -19.41 -7.07 -1.99
CA GLU A 56 -20.22 -6.84 -3.18
C GLU A 56 -20.28 -8.08 -4.07
N ALA A 57 -21.36 -8.20 -4.84
CA ALA A 57 -21.56 -9.34 -5.74
C ALA A 57 -20.80 -9.22 -7.07
N THR A 58 -20.38 -8.01 -7.44
CA THR A 58 -19.75 -7.74 -8.73
C THR A 58 -18.63 -6.71 -8.57
N PRO A 59 -17.58 -6.76 -9.40
CA PRO A 59 -16.50 -5.77 -9.36
C PRO A 59 -16.83 -4.44 -10.06
N LYS A 60 -18.06 -4.26 -10.55
CA LYS A 60 -18.46 -3.13 -11.39
C LYS A 60 -18.42 -1.78 -10.67
N CYS A 61 -18.21 -0.72 -11.43
CA CYS A 61 -18.27 0.65 -10.93
C CYS A 61 -19.71 1.11 -10.77
N HIS A 62 -20.10 1.45 -9.53
CA HIS A 62 -21.44 2.00 -9.25
C HIS A 62 -21.65 3.42 -9.76
N HIS A 63 -20.57 4.12 -10.12
CA HIS A 63 -20.63 5.52 -10.55
C HIS A 63 -20.82 5.68 -12.06
N CYS A 64 -20.24 4.79 -12.86
CA CYS A 64 -20.32 4.87 -14.33
C CYS A 64 -20.83 3.58 -14.99
N GLY A 65 -21.04 2.50 -14.23
CA GLY A 65 -21.45 1.20 -14.77
C GLY A 65 -20.33 0.38 -15.43
N GLY A 66 -19.07 0.86 -15.40
CA GLY A 66 -17.91 0.17 -15.96
C GLY A 66 -17.67 -1.21 -15.33
N ASP A 67 -17.04 -2.12 -16.09
CA ASP A 67 -16.96 -3.53 -15.74
C ASP A 67 -16.13 -3.82 -14.47
N ARG A 68 -15.09 -3.02 -14.22
CA ARG A 68 -14.20 -3.18 -13.06
C ARG A 68 -13.89 -1.82 -12.46
N ASP A 69 -14.30 -1.64 -11.21
CA ASP A 69 -13.97 -0.45 -10.43
C ASP A 69 -12.63 -0.67 -9.72
N THR A 70 -11.56 -0.34 -10.41
CA THR A 70 -10.19 -0.35 -9.88
C THR A 70 -9.77 1.08 -9.48
N ALA A 71 -8.67 1.20 -8.73
CA ALA A 71 -8.07 2.51 -8.47
C ALA A 71 -7.65 3.21 -9.77
N GLN A 72 -7.08 2.44 -10.71
CA GLN A 72 -6.70 2.93 -12.03
C GLN A 72 -7.92 3.43 -12.81
N HIS A 73 -9.02 2.66 -12.84
CA HIS A 73 -10.27 3.09 -13.46
C HIS A 73 -10.77 4.42 -12.86
N THR A 74 -10.66 4.56 -11.53
CA THR A 74 -11.04 5.80 -10.83
C THR A 74 -10.15 6.98 -11.23
N LEU A 75 -8.84 6.76 -11.39
CA LEU A 75 -7.86 7.78 -11.79
C LEU A 75 -7.92 8.13 -13.29
N GLU A 76 -8.21 7.16 -14.16
CA GLU A 76 -7.98 7.23 -15.62
C GLU A 76 -9.22 7.13 -16.51
N GLU A 77 -10.30 6.51 -16.07
CA GLU A 77 -11.38 6.16 -17.00
C GLU A 77 -12.78 6.63 -16.57
N CYS A 78 -13.06 6.61 -15.26
CA CYS A 78 -14.41 6.83 -14.76
C CYS A 78 -14.91 8.27 -15.03
N PRO A 79 -15.92 8.46 -15.90
CA PRO A 79 -16.39 9.81 -16.26
C PRO A 79 -17.02 10.57 -15.09
N ALA A 80 -17.43 9.87 -14.03
CA ALA A 80 -17.98 10.49 -12.82
C ALA A 80 -16.98 11.42 -12.10
N TRP A 81 -15.68 11.29 -12.37
CA TRP A 81 -14.61 12.05 -11.73
C TRP A 81 -13.87 12.98 -12.69
N ASP A 82 -14.42 13.26 -13.87
CA ASP A 82 -13.75 14.07 -14.89
C ASP A 82 -13.41 15.48 -14.42
N GLN A 83 -14.26 16.08 -13.59
CA GLN A 83 -14.01 17.41 -13.04
C GLN A 83 -12.81 17.41 -12.08
N GLU A 84 -12.79 16.47 -11.12
CA GLU A 84 -11.69 16.32 -10.17
C GLU A 84 -10.38 15.94 -10.89
N ARG A 85 -10.48 15.05 -11.88
CA ARG A 85 -9.36 14.58 -12.69
C ARG A 85 -8.78 15.68 -13.57
N HIS A 86 -9.60 16.60 -14.09
CA HIS A 86 -9.10 17.72 -14.87
C HIS A 86 -8.13 18.60 -14.06
N LEU A 87 -8.47 18.86 -12.78
CA LEU A 87 -7.58 19.57 -11.86
C LEU A 87 -6.29 18.77 -11.59
N LEU A 88 -6.40 17.46 -11.39
CA LEU A 88 -5.26 16.57 -11.20
C LEU A 88 -4.29 16.61 -12.39
N ILE A 89 -4.81 16.53 -13.62
CA ILE A 89 -4.04 16.55 -14.86
C ILE A 89 -3.24 17.84 -15.01
N SER A 90 -3.75 18.97 -14.53
CA SER A 90 -3.02 20.25 -14.60
C SER A 90 -1.75 20.28 -13.75
N HIS A 91 -1.62 19.36 -12.78
CA HIS A 91 -0.45 19.25 -11.89
C HIS A 91 0.41 18.02 -12.16
N VAL A 92 -0.18 16.90 -12.56
CA VAL A 92 0.53 15.63 -12.77
C VAL A 92 0.89 15.40 -14.24
N GLY A 93 0.10 15.97 -15.17
CA GLY A 93 0.16 15.65 -16.59
C GLY A 93 -0.95 14.68 -17.02
N ARG A 94 -0.97 14.33 -18.31
CA ARG A 94 -2.02 13.49 -18.90
C ARG A 94 -1.84 12.00 -18.64
N ASP A 95 -0.60 11.56 -18.41
CA ASP A 95 -0.30 10.20 -18.00
C ASP A 95 -0.54 10.09 -16.50
N LEU A 96 -1.61 9.39 -16.14
CA LEU A 96 -2.01 9.14 -14.76
C LEU A 96 -1.69 7.70 -14.34
N SER A 97 -0.78 7.03 -15.05
CA SER A 97 -0.30 5.72 -14.65
C SER A 97 0.31 5.80 -13.25
N PRO A 98 0.29 4.72 -12.45
CA PRO A 98 0.78 4.77 -11.08
C PRO A 98 2.23 5.27 -11.00
N ALA A 99 3.06 4.88 -11.97
CA ALA A 99 4.44 5.34 -12.06
C ALA A 99 4.54 6.84 -12.32
N ALA A 100 3.77 7.39 -13.26
CA ALA A 100 3.77 8.81 -13.59
C ALA A 100 3.24 9.66 -12.41
N VAL A 101 2.16 9.21 -11.77
CA VAL A 101 1.60 9.88 -10.58
C VAL A 101 2.65 9.93 -9.45
N ILE A 102 3.27 8.80 -9.12
CA ILE A 102 4.29 8.75 -8.06
C ILE A 102 5.49 9.64 -8.44
N ALA A 103 5.95 9.61 -9.69
CA ALA A 103 7.05 10.45 -10.14
C ALA A 103 6.72 11.94 -9.99
N ALA A 104 5.53 12.38 -10.37
CA ALA A 104 5.09 13.77 -10.21
C ALA A 104 5.01 14.19 -8.73
N MET A 105 4.45 13.32 -7.88
CA MET A 105 4.38 13.54 -6.43
C MET A 105 5.76 13.73 -5.78
N LEU A 106 6.76 12.96 -6.22
CA LEU A 106 8.13 13.06 -5.72
C LEU A 106 8.88 14.27 -6.26
N ALA A 107 8.47 14.79 -7.43
CA ALA A 107 9.11 15.92 -8.07
C ALA A 107 8.62 17.27 -7.50
N GLU A 108 7.33 17.40 -7.17
CA GLU A 108 6.73 18.70 -6.82
C GLU A 108 5.68 18.63 -5.71
N ASP A 109 5.81 19.49 -4.70
CA ASP A 109 4.84 19.61 -3.59
C ASP A 109 3.42 19.93 -4.07
N ARG A 110 3.27 20.68 -5.16
CA ARG A 110 1.96 21.00 -5.74
C ARG A 110 1.28 19.75 -6.34
N ALA A 111 2.05 18.88 -6.99
CA ALA A 111 1.55 17.62 -7.52
C ALA A 111 1.19 16.68 -6.37
N TRP A 112 2.01 16.62 -5.32
CA TRP A 112 1.67 15.91 -4.09
C TRP A 112 0.31 16.34 -3.53
N LYS A 113 0.11 17.65 -3.32
CA LYS A 113 -1.15 18.19 -2.79
C LYS A 113 -2.33 17.93 -3.72
N ALA A 114 -2.14 18.04 -5.03
CA ALA A 114 -3.18 17.76 -6.01
C ALA A 114 -3.63 16.30 -5.98
N VAL A 115 -2.69 15.35 -5.95
CA VAL A 115 -3.02 13.92 -5.86
C VAL A 115 -3.74 13.60 -4.56
N VAL A 116 -3.23 14.11 -3.44
CA VAL A 116 -3.86 13.93 -2.12
C VAL A 116 -5.30 14.47 -2.11
N SER A 117 -5.50 15.70 -2.62
CA SER A 117 -6.82 16.33 -2.67
C SER A 117 -7.79 15.58 -3.59
N PHE A 118 -7.31 15.09 -4.74
CA PHE A 118 -8.09 14.23 -5.62
C PHE A 118 -8.54 12.95 -4.90
N CYS A 119 -7.59 12.25 -4.27
CA CYS A 119 -7.87 10.99 -3.58
C CYS A 119 -8.91 11.20 -2.48
N GLU A 120 -8.75 12.23 -1.64
CA GLU A 120 -9.69 12.55 -0.58
C GLU A 120 -11.09 12.87 -1.13
N THR A 121 -11.18 13.77 -2.11
CA THR A 121 -12.46 14.21 -2.68
C THR A 121 -13.23 13.04 -3.28
N VAL A 122 -12.56 12.21 -4.07
CA VAL A 122 -13.18 11.09 -4.77
C VAL A 122 -13.55 9.98 -3.78
N LEU A 123 -12.62 9.58 -2.90
CA LEU A 123 -12.89 8.45 -2.01
C LEU A 123 -13.93 8.79 -0.94
N VAL A 124 -14.00 10.02 -0.44
CA VAL A 124 -15.11 10.45 0.44
C VAL A 124 -16.46 10.26 -0.23
N LYS A 125 -16.58 10.63 -1.52
CA LYS A 125 -17.82 10.45 -2.30
C LYS A 125 -18.13 8.98 -2.54
N LYS A 126 -17.11 8.16 -2.87
CA LYS A 126 -17.28 6.70 -3.05
C LYS A 126 -17.70 6.02 -1.75
N GLU A 127 -17.06 6.35 -0.62
CA GLU A 127 -17.37 5.83 0.72
C GLU A 127 -18.77 6.28 1.19
N ALA A 128 -19.21 7.49 0.86
CA ALA A 128 -20.58 7.92 1.12
C ALA A 128 -21.59 7.09 0.33
N ALA A 129 -21.36 6.92 -0.98
CA ALA A 129 -22.21 6.10 -1.83
C ALA A 129 -22.24 4.63 -1.37
N GLU A 130 -21.11 4.08 -0.93
CA GLU A 130 -21.03 2.75 -0.33
C GLU A 130 -21.89 2.66 0.94
N ARG A 131 -21.73 3.61 1.87
CA ARG A 131 -22.52 3.65 3.11
C ARG A 131 -24.02 3.74 2.84
N ASP A 132 -24.44 4.48 1.83
CA ASP A 132 -25.86 4.58 1.45
C ASP A 132 -26.39 3.24 0.94
N ARG A 133 -25.60 2.50 0.14
CA ARG A 133 -25.94 1.14 -0.30
C ARG A 133 -26.02 0.16 0.88
N GLU A 134 -25.13 0.27 1.85
CA GLU A 134 -25.18 -0.57 3.06
C GLU A 134 -26.41 -0.28 3.93
N ARG A 135 -26.82 0.99 4.04
CA ARG A 135 -28.04 1.38 4.74
C ARG A 135 -29.29 0.83 4.03
N ALA A 136 -29.29 0.87 2.69
CA ALA A 136 -30.38 0.33 1.88
C ALA A 136 -30.46 -1.21 1.93
N ASN A 137 -29.33 -1.90 2.15
CA ASN A 137 -29.28 -3.37 2.28
C ASN A 137 -28.41 -3.82 3.48
N PRO A 138 -28.99 -3.88 4.70
CA PRO A 138 -28.26 -4.25 5.91
C PRO A 138 -27.64 -5.66 5.90
N ALA A 139 -28.10 -6.55 5.01
CA ALA A 139 -27.52 -7.89 4.88
C ALA A 139 -26.05 -7.84 4.43
N ARG A 140 -25.64 -6.80 3.68
CA ARG A 140 -24.24 -6.58 3.27
C ARG A 140 -23.29 -6.37 4.45
N ARG A 141 -23.76 -5.76 5.55
CA ARG A 141 -22.94 -5.54 6.75
C ARG A 141 -22.57 -6.85 7.47
N ARG A 142 -23.38 -7.90 7.30
CA ARG A 142 -23.19 -9.21 7.95
C ARG A 142 -22.25 -10.14 7.18
N GLN A 143 -21.97 -9.85 5.90
CA GLN A 143 -21.09 -10.64 5.03
C GLN A 143 -19.60 -10.37 5.28
N ARG A 144 -19.19 -10.11 6.52
CA ARG A 144 -17.76 -10.07 6.88
C ARG A 144 -17.22 -11.49 6.65
N PRO A 145 -16.33 -11.74 5.67
CA PRO A 145 -15.79 -13.07 5.50
C PRO A 145 -14.92 -13.38 6.71
N THR A 146 -15.20 -14.46 7.41
CA THR A 146 -14.16 -15.21 8.13
C THR A 146 -13.18 -15.67 7.07
N GLU A 147 -11.89 -15.37 7.26
CA GLU A 147 -10.78 -15.74 6.38
C GLU A 147 -10.97 -17.15 5.79
N ALA A 148 -11.35 -17.22 4.52
CA ALA A 148 -11.28 -18.42 3.70
C ALA A 148 -10.64 -18.00 2.39
N VAL A 149 -9.31 -18.02 2.40
CA VAL A 149 -8.49 -17.87 1.21
C VAL A 149 -8.79 -19.07 0.33
N HIS A 150 -9.59 -18.88 -0.73
CA HIS A 150 -9.69 -19.88 -1.77
C HIS A 150 -8.33 -19.95 -2.48
N ALA A 151 -7.60 -21.04 -2.22
CA ALA A 151 -6.44 -21.43 -3.00
C ALA A 151 -6.92 -21.75 -4.42
N ASP A 152 -6.47 -20.96 -5.39
CA ASP A 152 -6.57 -21.32 -6.80
C ASP A 152 -5.57 -22.45 -7.08
N ALA A 153 -6.10 -23.67 -7.11
CA ALA A 153 -5.36 -24.86 -7.50
C ALA A 153 -5.56 -25.09 -9.00
N SER A 154 -4.75 -24.44 -9.83
CA SER A 154 -4.49 -24.88 -11.21
C SER A 154 -3.23 -24.23 -11.75
N LEU A 155 -2.09 -24.92 -11.62
CA LEU A 155 -0.81 -24.80 -12.34
C LEU A 155 0.23 -25.60 -11.51
N THR A 156 0.49 -26.89 -11.71
CA THR A 156 1.24 -27.44 -12.84
C THR A 156 1.42 -28.95 -12.58
N GLN A 157 1.10 -29.81 -13.56
CA GLN A 157 1.64 -31.16 -13.65
C GLN A 157 2.98 -31.06 -14.39
N VAL A 158 4.11 -31.25 -13.69
CA VAL A 158 5.35 -31.75 -14.30
C VAL A 158 6.07 -32.66 -13.30
N GLY A 159 6.09 -33.96 -13.62
CA GLY A 159 7.24 -34.84 -13.43
C GLY A 159 7.64 -35.24 -12.01
N GLU A 160 7.11 -36.38 -11.56
CA GLU A 160 7.72 -37.18 -10.50
C GLU A 160 9.17 -37.53 -10.88
N ARG A 161 10.14 -37.19 -10.02
CA ARG A 161 11.47 -37.79 -10.03
C ARG A 161 11.88 -38.10 -8.59
N GLN A 162 11.90 -39.39 -8.29
CA GLN A 162 12.41 -39.97 -7.06
C GLN A 162 13.85 -39.52 -6.80
N MET A 163 14.14 -39.06 -5.58
CA MET A 163 15.50 -39.02 -5.04
C MET A 163 15.49 -39.59 -3.61
N SER A 164 16.36 -40.57 -3.42
CA SER A 164 16.57 -41.42 -2.26
C SER A 164 16.95 -40.67 -0.98
N ASN A 165 16.48 -41.19 0.16
CA ASN A 165 16.94 -40.81 1.50
C ASN A 165 18.43 -41.11 1.64
N ALA A 166 19.23 -40.09 1.91
CA ALA A 166 20.55 -40.24 2.52
C ALA A 166 20.51 -39.50 3.86
N GLU A 167 20.69 -40.26 4.94
CA GLU A 167 20.87 -39.78 6.31
C GLU A 167 22.02 -38.77 6.39
N VAL A 168 21.81 -37.67 7.12
CA VAL A 168 22.90 -36.78 7.52
C VAL A 168 23.03 -36.86 9.04
N ASP A 169 24.11 -37.50 9.45
CA ASP A 169 24.57 -37.73 10.82
C ASP A 169 24.88 -36.40 11.54
N CYS A 170 24.24 -36.20 12.68
CA CYS A 170 24.34 -35.02 13.54
C CYS A 170 25.36 -35.28 14.66
N SER A 171 26.62 -35.49 14.30
CA SER A 171 27.69 -35.80 15.28
C SER A 171 28.92 -34.90 15.18
N SER A 172 28.84 -33.77 14.46
CA SER A 172 30.01 -32.90 14.26
C SER A 172 29.78 -31.46 14.72
N LEU A 173 30.19 -31.21 15.96
CA LEU A 173 30.86 -29.98 16.44
C LEU A 173 29.99 -28.88 17.08
N SER A 174 29.87 -29.06 18.40
CA SER A 174 29.73 -28.10 19.48
C SER A 174 30.50 -26.77 19.36
N LEU A 175 29.88 -25.66 19.80
CA LEU A 175 30.30 -24.81 20.95
C LEU A 175 29.58 -23.44 20.92
N VAL A 176 28.83 -23.15 21.99
CA VAL A 176 28.17 -21.85 22.31
C VAL A 176 29.19 -20.95 23.06
N PRO A 177 29.01 -19.61 23.25
CA PRO A 177 28.01 -19.12 24.21
C PRO A 177 27.25 -17.82 23.84
N ARG A 178 25.96 -17.84 24.21
CA ARG A 178 25.08 -16.69 24.41
C ARG A 178 25.61 -15.79 25.53
N SER A 179 25.74 -14.49 25.30
CA SER A 179 25.89 -13.49 26.36
C SER A 179 24.64 -12.60 26.47
N ARG A 180 23.82 -12.98 27.46
CA ARG A 180 23.10 -12.15 28.44
C ARG A 180 22.58 -10.78 27.98
N LEU A 181 21.28 -10.74 27.70
CA LEU A 181 20.47 -9.56 28.00
C LEU A 181 20.28 -9.48 29.52
N HIS A 182 20.81 -8.43 30.14
CA HIS A 182 20.48 -8.04 31.51
C HIS A 182 19.55 -6.82 31.43
N PHE A 183 18.31 -7.02 31.87
CA PHE A 183 17.28 -6.02 32.05
C PHE A 183 17.20 -5.74 33.54
N LYS A 184 17.37 -4.49 33.96
CA LYS A 184 17.01 -3.99 35.29
C LYS A 184 16.69 -2.49 35.19
N PRO A 185 15.88 -1.98 36.14
CA PRO A 185 14.60 -1.30 35.88
C PRO A 185 14.70 0.17 35.46
#